data_AF-A0A1H2LLT5-F1
#
_entry.id   AF-A0A1H2LLT5-F1
#
_cell.length_a   1.000
_cell.length_b   1.000
_cell.length_c   1.000
_cell.angle_alpha   90.00
_cell.angle_beta   90.00
_cell.angle_gamma   90.00
#
_symmetry.space_group_name_H-M   'P 1'
#
loop_
_entity.id
_entity.type
_entity.pdbx_description
1 polymer ?
#
loop_
_entity_poly.entity_id
_entity_poly.type
_entity_poly.pdbx_seq_one_letter_code
_entity_poly.pdbx_strand_id
1 'polypeptide(L)' 'MKHTEFWQCVERAFPEGLGRGLVMDLVLPELGSVTAEQALKDRVDPQVVWTALRRAMDLPERYDYLHKINPRDIT' A
#
# COMPACT_ATOMS: atom_id res chain seq x y z
N MET A 1 5.97 -2.67 -8.55
CA MET A 1 4.56 -2.88 -8.94
C MET A 1 4.10 -1.69 -9.78
N LYS A 2 3.06 -1.83 -10.62
CA LYS A 2 2.43 -0.71 -11.33
C LYS A 2 1.50 0.08 -10.41
N HIS A 3 1.19 1.32 -10.79
CA HIS A 3 0.25 2.17 -10.03
C HIS A 3 -1.13 1.51 -9.86
N THR A 4 -1.64 0.81 -10.88
CA THR A 4 -2.91 0.06 -10.78
C THR A 4 -2.82 -1.12 -9.80
N GLU A 5 -1.67 -1.80 -9.75
CA GLU A 5 -1.43 -2.93 -8.84
C GLU A 5 -1.32 -2.46 -7.38
N PHE A 6 -0.79 -1.25 -7.15
CA PHE A 6 -0.81 -0.60 -5.84
C PHE A 6 -2.24 -0.43 -5.33
N TRP A 7 -3.13 0.16 -6.14
CA TRP A 7 -4.53 0.35 -5.74
C TRP A 7 -5.25 -0.97 -5.50
N GLN A 8 -4.96 -2.01 -6.30
CA GLN A 8 -5.47 -3.36 -6.04
C GLN A 8 -4.98 -3.92 -4.70
N CYS A 9 -3.73 -3.67 -4.32
CA CYS A 9 -3.22 -4.08 -2.99
C CYS A 9 -3.96 -3.34 -1.87
N VAL A 10 -4.17 -2.03 -2.02
CA VAL A 10 -4.90 -1.20 -1.05
C VAL A 10 -6.33 -1.68 -0.87
N GLU A 11 -7.07 -1.88 -1.96
CA GLU A 11 -8.46 -2.36 -1.92
C GLU A 11 -8.58 -3.76 -1.31
N ARG A 12 -7.61 -4.64 -1.59
CA ARG A 12 -7.58 -6.00 -1.03
C ARG A 12 -7.21 -6.03 0.46
N ALA A 13 -6.30 -5.16 0.90
CA ALA A 13 -5.93 -5.08 2.31
C ALA A 13 -7.00 -4.38 3.17
N PHE A 14 -7.81 -3.51 2.55
CA PHE A 14 -8.82 -2.70 3.23
C PHE A 14 -10.17 -2.73 2.48
N PRO A 15 -10.89 -3.87 2.48
CA PRO A 15 -12.09 -4.07 1.68
C PRO A 15 -13.29 -3.17 2.04
N GLU A 16 -13.29 -2.58 3.25
CA GLU A 16 -14.36 -1.66 3.71
C GLU A 16 -14.16 -0.21 3.25
N GLY A 17 -13.20 0.05 2.36
CA GLY A 17 -12.99 1.36 1.73
C GLY A 17 -12.08 2.33 2.51
N LEU A 18 -11.61 1.93 3.71
CA LEU A 18 -10.66 2.73 4.50
C LEU A 18 -9.34 2.99 3.75
N GLY A 19 -8.96 2.09 2.84
CA GLY A 19 -7.69 2.13 2.13
C GLY A 19 -7.42 3.44 1.36
N ARG A 20 -8.45 4.06 0.75
CA ARG A 20 -8.26 5.35 0.06
C ARG A 20 -7.94 6.49 1.02
N GLY A 21 -8.65 6.56 2.15
CA GLY A 21 -8.37 7.54 3.20
C GLY A 21 -6.95 7.39 3.74
N LEU A 22 -6.52 6.15 4.03
CA LEU A 22 -5.16 5.89 4.48
C LEU A 22 -4.09 6.37 3.49
N VAL A 23 -4.29 6.14 2.19
CA VAL A 23 -3.33 6.60 1.18
C VAL A 23 -3.19 8.14 1.16
N MET A 24 -4.28 8.85 1.42
CA MET A 24 -4.32 10.32 1.41
C MET A 24 -3.83 10.94 2.72
N ASP A 25 -4.18 10.36 3.87
CA ASP A 25 -4.06 11.01 5.18
C ASP A 25 -2.94 10.44 6.06
N LEU A 26 -2.53 9.18 5.85
CA LEU A 26 -1.48 8.57 6.66
C LEU A 26 -0.10 9.07 6.22
N VAL A 27 0.58 9.76 7.14
CA VAL A 27 1.97 10.18 6.97
C VAL A 27 2.90 8.98 7.18
N LEU A 28 3.81 8.75 6.24
CA LEU A 28 4.78 7.66 6.25
C LEU A 28 6.19 8.21 6.54
N PRO A 29 6.71 8.08 7.78
CA PRO A 29 8.04 8.57 8.15
C PRO A 29 9.16 7.96 7.30
N GLU A 30 9.02 6.68 6.92
CA GLU A 30 10.00 5.97 6.08
C GLU A 30 10.20 6.61 4.69
N LEU A 31 9.24 7.41 4.21
CA LEU A 31 9.30 8.10 2.91
C LEU A 31 9.64 9.58 3.05
N GLY A 32 10.16 10.02 4.20
CA GLY A 32 10.45 11.43 4.47
C GLY A 32 9.26 12.21 5.04
N SER A 33 8.40 11.53 5.79
CA SER A 33 7.23 12.13 6.46
C SER A 33 6.22 12.74 5.49
N VAL A 34 5.93 12.02 4.40
CA VAL A 34 4.89 12.38 3.42
C VAL A 34 3.82 11.28 3.35
N THR A 35 2.67 11.60 2.76
CA THR A 35 1.60 10.60 2.57
C THR A 35 1.91 9.67 1.41
N ALA A 36 1.25 8.51 1.35
CA ALA A 36 1.43 7.58 0.24
C ALA A 36 1.03 8.22 -1.10
N GLU A 37 -0.04 9.02 -1.12
CA GLU A 37 -0.46 9.77 -2.30
C GLU A 37 0.61 10.75 -2.77
N GLN A 38 1.20 11.51 -1.84
CA GLN A 38 2.26 12.47 -2.14
C GLN A 38 3.50 11.76 -2.69
N ALA A 39 3.93 10.66 -2.05
CA ALA A 39 5.05 9.85 -2.52
C ALA A 39 4.84 9.32 -3.95
N LEU A 40 3.62 8.85 -4.27
CA LEU A 40 3.28 8.39 -5.62
C LEU A 40 3.31 9.54 -6.64
N LYS A 41 2.83 10.74 -6.28
CA LYS A 41 2.92 11.95 -7.12
C LYS A 41 4.38 12.33 -7.38
N ASP A 42 5.23 12.17 -6.38
CA ASP A 42 6.68 12.42 -6.44
C ASP A 42 7.46 11.28 -7.14
N ARG A 43 6.75 10.35 -7.81
CA ARG A 43 7.32 9.25 -8.60
C ARG A 43 8.12 8.22 -7.77
N VAL A 44 7.91 8.17 -6.47
CA VAL A 44 8.44 7.07 -5.65
C VAL A 44 7.89 5.75 -6.17
N ASP A 45 8.73 4.71 -6.22
CA ASP A 45 8.30 3.40 -6.70
C ASP A 45 7.08 2.91 -5.90
N PRO A 46 5.96 2.56 -6.54
CA PRO A 46 4.77 2.14 -5.82
C PRO A 46 4.98 0.92 -4.91
N GLN A 47 5.96 0.06 -5.19
CA GLN A 47 6.34 -1.06 -4.32
C GLN A 47 6.94 -0.56 -3.01
N VAL A 48 7.79 0.47 -3.08
CA VAL A 48 8.38 1.10 -1.90
C VAL A 48 7.29 1.77 -1.07
N VAL A 49 6.36 2.49 -1.73
CA VAL A 49 5.21 3.11 -1.06
C VAL A 49 4.33 2.06 -0.38
N TRP A 50 4.03 0.96 -1.07
CA TRP A 50 3.24 -0.13 -0.53
C TRP A 50 3.90 -0.78 0.68
N THR A 51 5.20 -1.09 0.62
CA THR A 51 5.91 -1.70 1.75
C THR A 51 5.94 -0.75 2.96
N ALA A 52 6.13 0.55 2.77
CA ALA A 52 6.06 1.54 3.85
C ALA A 52 4.66 1.61 4.46
N LEU A 53 3.60 1.65 3.64
CA LEU A 53 2.21 1.63 4.10
C LEU A 53 1.89 0.34 4.86
N ARG A 54 2.34 -0.82 4.34
CA ARG A 54 2.18 -2.14 4.97
C ARG A 54 2.79 -2.15 6.37
N ARG A 55 4.01 -1.65 6.51
CA ARG A 55 4.71 -1.56 7.81
C ARG A 55 4.01 -0.61 8.77
N ALA A 56 3.60 0.57 8.29
CA ALA A 56 2.90 1.56 9.12
C ALA A 56 1.57 1.04 9.67
N MET A 57 0.89 0.17 8.91
CA MET A 57 -0.37 -0.47 9.29
C MET A 57 -0.20 -1.86 9.93
N ASP A 58 1.03 -2.28 10.21
CA ASP A 58 1.40 -3.59 10.76
C ASP A 58 0.75 -4.78 10.00
N LEU A 59 0.68 -4.66 8.67
CA LEU A 59 0.13 -5.69 7.81
C LEU A 59 1.14 -6.85 7.62
N PRO A 60 0.67 -8.11 7.47
CA PRO A 60 1.54 -9.27 7.34
C PRO A 60 2.56 -9.14 6.21
N GLU A 61 3.79 -9.63 6.40
CA GLU A 61 4.87 -9.57 5.40
C GLU A 61 4.49 -10.20 4.06
N ARG A 62 3.67 -11.27 4.09
CA ARG A 62 3.12 -11.88 2.86
C ARG A 62 2.41 -10.88 1.94
N TYR A 63 1.91 -9.76 2.46
CA TYR A 63 1.24 -8.74 1.66
C TYR A 63 2.21 -7.88 0.83
N ASP A 64 3.53 -7.97 0.99
CA ASP A 64 4.47 -7.20 0.16
C ASP A 64 4.27 -7.44 -1.35
N TYR A 65 3.80 -8.64 -1.73
CA TYR A 65 3.42 -8.95 -3.12
C TYR A 65 1.95 -9.34 -3.25
N LEU A 66 1.06 -8.70 -2.47
CA LEU A 66 -0.38 -9.01 -2.45
C LEU A 66 -1.01 -9.05 -3.86
N HIS A 67 -0.62 -8.15 -4.75
CA HIS A 67 -1.06 -8.14 -6.16
C HIS A 67 -0.75 -9.44 -6.94
N LYS A 68 0.26 -10.22 -6.51
CA LYS A 68 0.64 -11.50 -7.11
C LYS A 68 0.00 -12.71 -6.43
N ILE A 69 -0.54 -12.53 -5.23
CA ILE A 69 -1.13 -13.62 -4.45
C ILE A 69 -2.54 -13.92 -4.99
N ASN A 70 -2.82 -15.18 -5.29
CA ASN A 70 -4.16 -15.61 -5.67
C ASN A 70 -5.07 -15.49 -4.43
N PRO A 71 -6.31 -14.98 -4.52
CA PRO A 71 -7.21 -14.89 -3.37
C PRO A 71 -7.38 -16.20 -2.58
N ARG A 72 -7.20 -17.34 -3.24
CA ARG A 72 -7.26 -18.67 -2.63
C ARG A 72 -6.07 -18.99 -1.72
N ASP A 73 -4.96 -18.27 -1.83
CA ASP A 73 -3.71 -18.53 -1.10
C ASP A 73 -3.62 -17.69 0.20
N ILE A 74 -4.66 -16.90 0.52
CA ILE A 74 -4.73 -16.03 1.71
C ILE A 74 -5.38 -16.74 2.93
N THR A 75 -5.88 -17.97 2.73
CA THR A 75 -6.63 -18.74 3.74
C THR A 75 -5.71 -19.63 4.58
#